data_AF-A0A7V2MS29-F1
#
_entry.id   AF-A0A7V2MS29-F1
#
_cell.length_a   1.000
_cell.length_b   1.000
_cell.length_c   1.000
_cell.angle_alpha   90.00
_cell.angle_beta   90.00
_cell.angle_gamma   90.00
#
_symmetry.space_group_name_H-M   'P 1'
#
loop_
_entity.id
_entity.type
_entity.pdbx_description
1 polymer ?
#
loop_
_entity_poly.entity_id
_entity_poly.type
_entity_poly.pdbx_seq_one_letter_code
_entity_poly.pdbx_strand_id
1 'polypeptide(L)'
;MKNFHIISTGTSILDNFSREANKEKKFKEIHDKYSMKDWAKLKPNDDKQKHIEAYIPRGNEVHETLYEFVKKDPNSASAELNSFLSFIKEYGQSKDSIEIALYCTDIANNILCAQLVYEYLIEEEEEEKKRFRMVREPIKIKGISG
;
A
#
# COMPACT_ATOMS: atom_id res chain seq x y z
N MET A 1 6.07 20.35 18.17
CA MET A 1 6.94 19.89 17.05
C MET A 1 6.20 18.76 16.37
N LYS A 2 6.16 18.70 15.03
CA LYS A 2 5.51 17.58 14.33
C LYS A 2 6.48 16.39 14.28
N ASN A 3 5.97 15.18 14.53
CA ASN A 3 6.69 13.93 14.39
C ASN A 3 6.77 13.57 12.92
N PHE A 4 7.99 13.44 12.39
CA PHE A 4 8.21 13.14 10.99
C PHE A 4 8.54 11.65 10.80
N HIS A 5 7.78 10.99 9.94
CA HIS A 5 7.93 9.56 9.65
C HIS A 5 8.29 9.37 8.18
N ILE A 6 9.36 8.61 7.94
CA ILE A 6 9.78 8.21 6.59
C ILE A 6 9.53 6.71 6.47
N ILE A 7 8.66 6.31 5.56
CA ILE A 7 8.27 4.91 5.39
C ILE A 7 8.65 4.47 3.97
N SER A 8 9.50 3.44 3.90
CA SER A 8 9.74 2.72 2.65
C SER A 8 8.61 1.73 2.41
N THR A 9 8.12 1.62 1.19
CA THR A 9 7.12 0.61 0.85
C THR A 9 7.74 -0.59 0.16
N GLY A 10 7.35 -1.77 0.61
CA GLY A 10 7.60 -3.04 -0.06
C GLY A 10 6.34 -3.57 -0.74
N THR A 11 6.32 -4.87 -0.99
CA THR A 11 5.24 -5.58 -1.70
C THR A 11 4.39 -6.46 -0.79
N SER A 12 4.43 -6.21 0.53
CA SER A 12 3.77 -7.06 1.54
C SER A 12 2.26 -7.22 1.33
N ILE A 13 1.60 -6.15 0.87
CA ILE A 13 0.16 -6.16 0.51
C ILE A 13 -0.16 -7.26 -0.49
N LEU A 14 0.67 -7.44 -1.52
CA LEU A 14 0.42 -8.43 -2.56
C LEU A 14 0.58 -9.87 -2.02
N ASP A 15 1.60 -10.12 -1.20
CA ASP A 15 1.79 -11.46 -0.58
C ASP A 15 0.66 -11.79 0.39
N ASN A 16 0.24 -10.81 1.20
CA ASN A 16 -0.86 -10.96 2.15
C ASN A 16 -2.21 -11.11 1.44
N PHE A 17 -2.46 -10.37 0.37
CA PHE A 17 -3.65 -10.51 -0.46
C PHE A 17 -3.74 -11.91 -1.07
N SER A 18 -2.64 -12.45 -1.60
CA SER A 18 -2.60 -13.83 -2.12
C SER A 18 -2.93 -14.88 -1.04
N ARG A 19 -2.57 -14.63 0.22
CA ARG A 19 -2.96 -15.51 1.34
C ARG A 19 -4.45 -15.39 1.65
N GLU A 20 -4.98 -14.16 1.69
CA GLU A 20 -6.38 -13.90 2.03
C GLU A 20 -7.35 -14.35 0.92
N ALA A 21 -6.92 -14.30 -0.34
CA ALA A 21 -7.64 -14.86 -1.48
C ALA A 21 -7.90 -16.38 -1.35
N ASN A 22 -7.19 -17.11 -0.50
CA ASN A 22 -7.51 -18.52 -0.21
C ASN A 22 -8.67 -18.69 0.77
N LYS A 23 -9.05 -17.63 1.49
CA LYS A 23 -10.11 -17.63 2.51
C LYS A 23 -11.37 -16.93 2.05
N GLU A 24 -11.23 -15.90 1.21
CA GLU A 24 -12.34 -15.05 0.76
C GLU A 24 -12.61 -15.16 -0.73
N LYS A 25 -13.83 -15.59 -1.10
CA LYS A 25 -14.23 -15.82 -2.49
C LYS A 25 -14.06 -14.58 -3.37
N LYS A 26 -14.44 -13.39 -2.86
CA LYS A 26 -14.33 -12.12 -3.61
C LYS A 26 -12.87 -11.84 -4.02
N PHE A 27 -11.93 -11.96 -3.07
CA PHE A 27 -10.51 -11.75 -3.35
C PHE A 27 -9.93 -12.85 -4.23
N LYS A 28 -10.41 -14.09 -4.07
CA LYS A 28 -10.04 -15.21 -4.94
C LYS A 28 -10.35 -14.94 -6.41
N GLU A 29 -11.54 -14.44 -6.70
CA GLU A 29 -11.98 -14.16 -8.07
C GLU A 29 -11.06 -13.16 -8.77
N ILE A 30 -10.71 -12.06 -8.09
CA ILE A 30 -9.77 -11.05 -8.63
C ILE A 30 -8.35 -11.61 -8.72
N HIS A 31 -7.87 -12.28 -7.66
CA HIS A 31 -6.55 -12.89 -7.64
C HIS A 31 -6.31 -13.85 -8.81
N ASP A 32 -7.29 -14.70 -9.10
CA ASP A 32 -7.21 -15.71 -10.14
C ASP A 32 -7.43 -15.08 -11.54
N LYS A 33 -8.39 -14.15 -11.69
CA LYS A 33 -8.66 -13.42 -12.95
C LYS A 33 -7.42 -12.68 -13.46
N TYR A 34 -6.63 -12.09 -12.57
CA TYR A 34 -5.43 -11.31 -12.93
C TYR A 34 -4.11 -12.05 -12.72
N SER A 35 -4.15 -13.34 -12.37
CA SER A 35 -2.96 -14.18 -12.16
C SER A 35 -1.95 -13.56 -11.17
N MET A 36 -2.44 -13.12 -10.00
CA MET A 36 -1.68 -12.29 -9.05
C MET A 36 -0.68 -13.07 -8.17
N LYS A 37 -0.61 -14.39 -8.31
CA LYS A 37 0.14 -15.31 -7.41
C LYS A 37 1.60 -14.92 -7.14
N ASP A 38 2.28 -14.34 -8.12
CA ASP A 38 3.72 -14.03 -8.06
C ASP A 38 4.01 -12.52 -8.05
N TRP A 39 2.98 -11.66 -8.04
CA TRP A 39 3.16 -10.21 -8.17
C TRP A 39 4.06 -9.61 -7.08
N ALA A 40 4.02 -10.14 -5.87
CA ALA A 40 4.86 -9.68 -4.76
C ALA A 40 6.37 -9.87 -4.99
N LYS A 41 6.76 -10.81 -5.86
CA LYS A 41 8.15 -11.28 -6.06
C LYS A 41 8.68 -10.96 -7.46
N LEU A 42 7.93 -10.20 -8.26
CA LEU A 42 8.35 -9.83 -9.60
C LEU A 42 9.66 -9.03 -9.56
N LYS A 43 10.54 -9.37 -10.49
CA LYS A 43 11.77 -8.60 -10.71
C LYS A 43 11.45 -7.28 -11.41
N PRO A 44 12.35 -6.28 -11.34
CA PRO A 44 12.14 -5.00 -12.01
C PRO A 44 11.91 -5.11 -13.53
N ASN A 45 12.53 -6.10 -14.18
CA ASN A 45 12.51 -6.30 -15.64
C ASN A 45 11.50 -7.36 -16.10
N ASP A 46 10.60 -7.82 -15.22
CA ASP A 46 9.57 -8.78 -15.59
C ASP A 46 8.48 -8.11 -16.46
N ASP A 47 8.09 -8.75 -17.57
CA ASP A 47 7.07 -8.21 -18.48
C ASP A 47 5.71 -8.00 -17.80
N LYS A 48 5.41 -8.76 -16.74
CA LYS A 48 4.20 -8.56 -15.94
C LYS A 48 4.12 -7.19 -15.27
N GLN A 49 5.26 -6.52 -15.04
CA GLN A 49 5.25 -5.16 -14.48
C GLN A 49 4.42 -4.21 -15.35
N LYS A 50 4.52 -4.31 -16.68
CA LYS A 50 3.74 -3.49 -17.64
C LYS A 50 2.24 -3.70 -17.48
N HIS A 51 1.81 -4.92 -17.14
CA HIS A 51 0.40 -5.19 -16.89
C HIS A 51 -0.07 -4.58 -15.58
N ILE A 52 0.76 -4.63 -14.54
CA ILE A 52 0.44 -4.04 -13.23
C ILE A 52 0.28 -2.52 -13.33
N GLU A 53 1.05 -1.84 -14.17
CA GLU A 53 0.94 -0.39 -14.36
C GLU A 53 -0.48 0.06 -14.72
N ALA A 54 -1.20 -0.73 -15.52
CA ALA A 54 -2.58 -0.44 -15.93
C ALA A 54 -3.59 -0.55 -14.77
N TYR A 55 -3.18 -1.15 -13.65
CA TYR A 55 -4.02 -1.41 -12.48
C TYR A 55 -3.73 -0.47 -11.30
N ILE A 56 -2.74 0.42 -11.41
CA ILE A 56 -2.39 1.42 -10.38
C ILE A 56 -3.43 2.54 -10.25
N PRO A 57 -4.09 3.02 -11.33
CA PRO A 57 -5.07 4.10 -11.18
C PRO A 57 -6.32 3.68 -10.39
N ARG A 58 -6.80 4.58 -9.53
CA ARG A 58 -8.12 4.46 -8.88
C ARG A 58 -9.25 4.25 -9.90
N GLY A 59 -10.29 3.55 -9.48
CA GLY A 59 -11.41 3.13 -10.32
C GLY A 59 -11.14 1.85 -11.12
N ASN A 60 -9.90 1.35 -11.14
CA ASN A 60 -9.61 0.04 -11.66
C ASN A 60 -10.06 -1.06 -10.67
N GLU A 61 -10.73 -2.10 -11.16
CA GLU A 61 -11.25 -3.16 -10.28
C GLU A 61 -10.18 -3.86 -9.42
N VAL A 62 -8.94 -3.98 -9.92
CA VAL A 62 -7.82 -4.56 -9.16
C VAL A 62 -7.39 -3.61 -8.04
N HIS A 63 -7.25 -2.31 -8.36
CA HIS A 63 -6.91 -1.29 -7.38
C HIS A 63 -7.94 -1.25 -6.25
N GLU A 64 -9.22 -1.12 -6.61
CA GLU A 64 -10.31 -1.00 -5.65
C GLU A 64 -10.40 -2.24 -4.77
N THR A 65 -10.27 -3.44 -5.34
CA THR A 65 -10.31 -4.69 -4.56
C THR A 65 -9.13 -4.80 -3.59
N LEU A 66 -7.93 -4.42 -4.02
CA LEU A 66 -6.76 -4.39 -3.13
C LEU A 66 -6.91 -3.32 -2.04
N TYR A 67 -7.50 -2.18 -2.37
CA TYR A 67 -7.73 -1.11 -1.40
C TYR A 67 -8.78 -1.51 -0.37
N GLU A 68 -9.88 -2.14 -0.78
CA GLU A 68 -10.85 -2.75 0.13
C GLU A 68 -10.20 -3.78 1.07
N PHE A 69 -9.31 -4.62 0.55
CA PHE A 69 -8.55 -5.56 1.37
C PHE A 69 -7.69 -4.82 2.43
N VAL A 70 -6.99 -3.77 2.04
CA VAL A 70 -6.19 -2.94 2.96
C VAL A 70 -7.09 -2.28 4.02
N LYS A 71 -8.22 -1.71 3.63
CA LYS A 71 -9.16 -1.06 4.56
C LYS A 71 -9.77 -2.03 5.56
N LYS A 72 -10.00 -3.28 5.16
CA LYS A 72 -10.63 -4.30 6.00
C LYS A 72 -9.79 -4.58 7.26
N ASP A 73 -8.47 -4.73 7.11
CA ASP A 73 -7.54 -4.90 8.21
C ASP A 73 -6.14 -4.40 7.80
N PRO A 74 -5.83 -3.10 8.02
CA PRO A 74 -4.58 -2.50 7.54
C PRO A 74 -3.34 -3.12 8.19
N ASN A 75 -3.44 -3.57 9.44
CA ASN A 75 -2.33 -4.18 10.17
C ASN A 75 -2.02 -5.58 9.64
N SER A 76 -3.03 -6.36 9.24
CA SER A 76 -2.79 -7.66 8.61
C SER A 76 -2.44 -7.54 7.12
N ALA A 77 -2.92 -6.49 6.45
CA ALA A 77 -2.74 -6.30 5.02
C ALA A 77 -1.32 -5.84 4.66
N SER A 78 -0.71 -4.93 5.42
CA SER A 78 0.60 -4.33 5.10
C SER A 78 1.54 -4.34 6.30
N ALA A 79 2.78 -4.76 6.07
CA ALA A 79 3.84 -4.67 7.08
C ALA A 79 4.13 -3.21 7.48
N GLU A 80 4.07 -2.30 6.50
CA GLU A 80 4.28 -0.86 6.68
C GLU A 80 3.18 -0.25 7.55
N LEU A 81 1.91 -0.51 7.23
CA LEU A 81 0.78 -0.02 8.03
C LEU A 81 0.78 -0.65 9.42
N ASN A 82 1.04 -1.97 9.53
CA ASN A 82 1.14 -2.64 10.82
C ASN A 82 2.16 -1.96 11.74
N SER A 83 3.38 -1.77 11.24
CA SER A 83 4.47 -1.18 12.01
C SER A 83 4.15 0.26 12.40
N PHE A 84 3.69 1.07 11.44
CA PHE A 84 3.41 2.47 11.67
C PHE A 84 2.21 2.69 12.61
N LEU A 85 1.07 2.04 12.34
CA LEU A 85 -0.15 2.19 13.14
C LEU A 85 0.03 1.65 14.56
N SER A 86 0.74 0.53 14.72
CA SER A 86 1.06 -0.01 16.05
C SER A 86 1.96 0.94 16.83
N PHE A 87 3.00 1.49 16.18
CA PHE A 87 3.91 2.44 16.80
C PHE A 87 3.17 3.69 17.30
N ILE A 88 2.39 4.36 16.45
CA ILE A 88 1.71 5.60 16.88
C ILE A 88 0.68 5.34 17.97
N LYS A 89 0.04 4.16 17.97
CA LYS A 89 -0.89 3.74 19.02
C LYS A 89 -0.17 3.51 20.34
N GLU A 90 0.95 2.78 20.34
CA GLU A 90 1.76 2.50 21.53
C GLU A 90 2.27 3.78 22.19
N TYR A 91 2.70 4.76 21.38
CA TYR A 91 3.22 6.04 21.87
C TYR A 91 2.17 7.15 21.98
N GLY A 92 0.89 6.85 21.76
CA GLY A 92 -0.22 7.81 21.88
C GLY A 92 -0.07 9.05 20.97
N GLN A 93 0.54 8.91 19.80
CA GLN A 93 0.74 10.02 18.86
C GLN A 93 -0.56 10.32 18.11
N SER A 94 -1.01 11.57 18.16
CA SER A 94 -2.17 12.01 17.39
C SER A 94 -1.82 12.24 15.91
N LYS A 95 -2.75 11.93 15.01
CA LYS A 95 -2.58 12.14 13.56
C LYS A 95 -2.18 13.57 13.20
N ASP A 96 -2.75 14.57 13.87
CA ASP A 96 -2.47 16.00 13.64
C ASP A 96 -1.02 16.40 13.97
N SER A 97 -0.37 15.61 14.82
CA SER A 97 1.04 15.80 15.20
C SER A 97 2.01 15.13 14.24
N ILE A 98 1.54 14.35 13.27
CA ILE A 98 2.36 13.50 12.40
C ILE A 98 2.42 14.06 10.98
N GLU A 99 3.61 13.98 10.37
CA GLU A 99 3.82 14.22 8.95
C GLU A 99 4.60 13.05 8.34
N ILE A 100 4.16 12.56 7.18
CA ILE A 100 4.67 11.31 6.59
C ILE A 100 5.22 11.56 5.18
N ALA A 101 6.40 10.99 4.92
CA ALA A 101 6.94 10.81 3.57
C ALA A 101 6.99 9.32 3.22
N LEU A 102 6.32 8.94 2.13
CA LEU A 102 6.41 7.60 1.55
C LEU A 102 7.38 7.60 0.38
N TYR A 103 8.17 6.54 0.25
CA TYR A 103 8.95 6.29 -0.94
C TYR A 103 8.94 4.82 -1.33
N CYS A 104 9.05 4.58 -2.63
CA CYS A 104 9.05 3.25 -3.23
C CYS A 104 10.10 3.19 -4.35
N THR A 105 10.48 1.98 -4.74
CA THR A 105 11.24 1.80 -5.99
C THR A 105 10.30 2.05 -7.18
N ASP A 106 10.79 2.69 -8.24
CA ASP A 106 10.03 2.98 -9.48
C ASP A 106 9.77 1.71 -10.31
N ILE A 107 8.97 0.80 -9.75
CA ILE A 107 8.58 -0.50 -10.30
C ILE A 107 7.09 -0.72 -9.99
N ALA A 108 6.32 -1.17 -10.97
CA ALA A 108 4.85 -1.16 -10.93
C ALA A 108 4.23 -1.82 -9.69
N ASN A 109 4.67 -3.01 -9.30
CA ASN A 109 4.15 -3.70 -8.12
C ASN A 109 4.43 -2.94 -6.80
N ASN A 110 5.57 -2.27 -6.67
CA ASN A 110 5.88 -1.45 -5.50
C ASN A 110 5.09 -0.13 -5.55
N ILE A 111 4.98 0.51 -6.72
CA ILE A 111 4.17 1.72 -6.89
C ILE A 111 2.71 1.45 -6.51
N LEU A 112 2.13 0.31 -6.94
CA LEU A 112 0.79 -0.11 -6.56
C LEU A 112 0.63 -0.17 -5.04
N CYS A 113 1.51 -0.91 -4.34
CA CYS A 113 1.46 -0.98 -2.88
C CYS A 113 1.64 0.38 -2.21
N ALA A 114 2.59 1.19 -2.69
CA ALA A 114 2.85 2.52 -2.16
C ALA A 114 1.62 3.43 -2.29
N GLN A 115 0.92 3.31 -3.41
CA GLN A 115 -0.32 4.02 -3.63
C GLN A 115 -1.39 3.56 -2.66
N LEU A 116 -1.63 2.26 -2.49
CA LEU A 116 -2.62 1.74 -1.54
C LEU A 116 -2.34 2.18 -0.09
N VAL A 117 -1.07 2.18 0.34
CA VAL A 117 -0.66 2.71 1.66
C VAL A 117 -0.92 4.21 1.75
N TYR A 118 -0.53 4.98 0.73
CA TYR A 118 -0.79 6.42 0.68
C TYR A 118 -2.27 6.73 0.82
N GLU A 119 -3.11 6.01 0.08
CA GLU A 119 -4.56 6.18 0.07
C GLU A 119 -5.16 5.94 1.44
N TYR A 120 -4.76 4.85 2.10
CA TYR A 120 -5.20 4.54 3.45
C TYR A 120 -4.82 5.66 4.44
N LEU A 121 -3.62 6.20 4.34
CA LEU A 121 -3.13 7.25 5.25
C LEU A 121 -3.79 8.62 5.02
N ILE A 122 -4.26 8.92 3.81
CA ILE A 122 -4.94 10.19 3.52
C ILE A 122 -6.47 10.12 3.62
N GLU A 123 -7.02 8.91 3.73
CA GLU A 123 -8.45 8.72 3.94
C GLU A 123 -8.85 9.29 5.30
N GLU A 124 -9.96 10.01 5.31
CA GLU A 124 -10.52 10.57 6.54
C GLU A 124 -11.27 9.45 7.28
N GLU A 125 -10.91 9.23 8.54
CA GLU A 125 -11.74 8.37 9.40
C GLU A 125 -13.00 9.13 9.81
N GLU A 126 -14.17 8.56 9.51
CA GLU A 126 -15.48 9.19 9.74
C GLU A 126 -15.70 9.60 11.20
N GLU A 127 -15.17 8.83 12.15
CA GLU A 127 -15.36 9.05 13.59
C GLU A 127 -14.55 10.25 14.11
N GLU A 128 -13.33 10.45 13.59
CA GLU A 128 -12.42 11.49 14.07
C GLU A 128 -12.34 12.72 13.16
N LYS A 129 -12.82 12.62 11.91
CA LYS A 129 -12.62 13.62 10.85
C LYS A 129 -11.17 14.06 10.71
N LYS A 130 -10.26 13.09 10.81
CA LYS A 130 -8.81 13.29 10.77
C LYS A 130 -8.16 12.36 9.76
N ARG A 131 -7.11 12.88 9.12
CA ARG A 131 -6.23 12.16 8.19
C ARG A 131 -4.79 12.52 8.48
N PHE A 132 -3.85 11.66 8.07
CA PHE A 132 -2.43 11.99 8.19
C PHE A 132 -2.05 13.10 7.22
N ARG A 133 -1.10 13.95 7.64
CA ARG A 133 -0.48 14.91 6.74
C ARG A 133 0.61 14.20 5.95
N MET A 134 0.44 14.12 4.63
CA MET A 134 1.47 13.63 3.73
C MET A 134 2.29 14.79 3.17
N VAL A 135 3.59 14.59 2.99
CA VAL A 135 4.45 15.57 2.31
C VAL A 135 4.04 15.75 0.85
N ARG A 136 3.69 14.63 0.19
CA ARG A 136 3.25 14.51 -1.21
C ARG A 136 2.81 13.06 -1.47
N GLU A 137 2.41 12.77 -2.70
CA GLU A 137 2.27 11.40 -3.21
C GLU A 137 3.59 10.60 -3.10
N PRO A 138 3.55 9.25 -3.09
CA PRO A 138 4.75 8.43 -2.91
C PRO A 138 5.91 8.82 -3.84
N ILE A 139 7.08 9.03 -3.26
CA ILE A 139 8.30 9.37 -4.01
C ILE A 139 8.82 8.11 -4.68
N LYS A 140 8.85 8.11 -6.02
CA LYS A 140 9.38 7.02 -6.83
C LYS A 140 10.89 7.18 -6.98
N ILE A 141 11.64 6.29 -6.36
CA ILE A 141 13.10 6.23 -6.46
C ILE A 141 13.45 5.41 -7.69
N LYS A 142 13.95 6.11 -8.71
CA LYS A 142 14.58 5.48 -9.87
C LYS A 142 15.90 4.86 -9.43
N GLY A 143 16.30 3.77 -10.08
CA GLY A 143 17.58 3.12 -9.80
C GLY A 143 18.70 4.16 -9.71
N ILE A 144 19.54 4.05 -8.67
CA ILE A 144 20.77 4.82 -8.60
C ILE A 144 21.62 4.26 -9.73
N SER A 145 21.72 5.00 -10.83
CA SER A 145 22.67 4.69 -11.90
C SER A 145 24.06 4.64 -11.28
N GLY A 146 24.58 3.43 -11.11
CA GLY A 146 25.97 3.16 -10.76
C GLY A 146 26.87 3.24 -11.98
#